data_AF-A0A7Y1TPP4-F1
#
_entry.id   AF-A0A7Y1TPP4-F1
#
_cell.length_a   1.000
_cell.length_b   1.000
_cell.length_c   1.000
_cell.angle_alpha   90.00
_cell.angle_beta   90.00
_cell.angle_gamma   90.00
#
_symmetry.space_group_name_H-M   'P 1'
#
loop_
_entity.id
_entity.type
_entity.pdbx_description
1 polymer ?
#
loop_
_entity_poly.entity_id
_entity_poly.type
_entity_poly.pdbx_seq_one_letter_code
_entity_poly.pdbx_strand_id
1 'polypeptide(L)'
;ASGGVVAAIVSTVLYKNLDLTMFLNGILGGLVGITAGADVMSVTDSVIIGAIAGAIIVFAVSLIDKLRLDDPVGAIAVHLACGIWGTLAVGIFGFSAATNDEGSYVNASGEVVATVSEAANSLSFMPQLYGVLAYAAICIVSSFIILFILKKTVGIRVSEKEELEGLDKYEHGMNAYSDFRMNEH
;
A
#
# COMPACT_ATOMS: atom_id res chain seq x y z
N ALA A 1 8.13 -11.28 -2.05
CA ALA A 1 8.37 -12.50 -1.23
C ALA A 1 8.57 -12.17 0.24
N SER A 2 9.58 -11.36 0.60
CA SER A 2 9.88 -11.00 2.01
C SER A 2 8.69 -10.42 2.76
N GLY A 3 7.90 -9.53 2.13
CA GLY A 3 6.70 -8.97 2.76
C GLY A 3 5.65 -10.00 3.17
N GLY A 4 5.38 -11.00 2.32
CA GLY A 4 4.46 -12.10 2.68
C GLY A 4 4.97 -12.91 3.86
N VAL A 5 6.24 -13.33 3.81
CA VAL A 5 6.87 -14.12 4.89
C VAL A 5 6.84 -13.35 6.21
N VAL A 6 7.22 -12.08 6.21
CA VAL A 6 7.21 -11.27 7.45
C VAL A 6 5.80 -11.00 7.94
N ALA A 7 4.84 -10.73 7.06
CA ALA A 7 3.44 -10.57 7.46
C ALA A 7 2.90 -11.83 8.12
N ALA A 8 3.19 -13.02 7.57
CA ALA A 8 2.81 -14.29 8.19
C ALA A 8 3.46 -14.50 9.55
N ILE A 9 4.75 -14.21 9.69
CA ILE A 9 5.47 -14.33 10.97
C ILE A 9 4.87 -13.38 12.00
N VAL A 10 4.73 -12.09 11.67
CA VAL A 10 4.22 -11.06 12.58
C VAL A 10 2.77 -11.37 12.98
N SER A 11 1.92 -11.76 12.03
CA SER A 11 0.54 -12.17 12.30
C SER A 11 0.48 -13.38 13.23
N THR A 12 1.32 -14.40 12.99
CA THR A 12 1.38 -15.59 13.85
C THR A 12 1.84 -15.26 15.26
N VAL A 13 2.82 -14.37 15.41
CA VAL A 13 3.33 -13.98 16.73
C VAL A 13 2.28 -13.19 17.51
N LEU A 14 1.56 -12.27 16.87
CA LEU A 14 0.60 -11.40 17.53
C LEU A 14 -0.76 -12.07 17.78
N TYR A 15 -1.26 -12.80 16.78
CA TYR A 15 -2.63 -13.32 16.75
C TYR A 15 -2.69 -14.84 16.89
N LYS A 16 -1.55 -15.52 16.96
CA LYS A 16 -1.45 -17.00 17.06
C LYS A 16 -2.20 -17.73 15.95
N ASN A 17 -2.34 -17.07 14.80
CA ASN A 17 -3.02 -17.61 13.63
C ASN A 17 -2.20 -17.35 12.37
N LEU A 18 -2.05 -18.38 11.54
CA LEU A 18 -1.45 -18.28 10.22
C LEU A 18 -2.55 -17.93 9.22
N ASP A 19 -2.87 -16.64 9.14
CA ASP A 19 -3.87 -16.13 8.21
C ASP A 19 -3.31 -15.99 6.79
N LEU A 20 -3.91 -16.73 5.86
CA LEU A 20 -3.57 -16.66 4.43
C LEU A 20 -3.85 -15.27 3.85
N THR A 21 -4.92 -14.61 4.29
CA THR A 21 -5.27 -13.26 3.82
C THR A 21 -4.18 -12.28 4.20
N MET A 22 -3.68 -12.35 5.43
CA MET A 22 -2.56 -11.51 5.87
C MET A 22 -1.25 -11.83 5.13
N PHE A 23 -0.96 -13.10 4.83
CA PHE A 23 0.19 -13.46 3.99
C PHE A 23 0.10 -12.86 2.58
N LEU A 24 -1.06 -12.97 1.93
CA LEU A 24 -1.32 -12.41 0.60
C LEU A 24 -1.23 -10.88 0.62
N ASN A 25 -1.84 -10.24 1.61
CA ASN A 25 -1.71 -8.80 1.83
C ASN A 25 -0.24 -8.42 2.08
N GLY A 26 0.54 -9.22 2.80
CA GLY A 26 1.99 -9.02 2.95
C GLY A 26 2.76 -9.07 1.63
N ILE A 27 2.37 -9.95 0.70
CA ILE A 27 2.95 -9.97 -0.65
C ILE A 27 2.63 -8.66 -1.38
N LEU A 28 1.37 -8.22 -1.35
CA LEU A 28 0.93 -6.97 -1.97
C LEU A 28 1.62 -5.75 -1.34
N GLY A 29 1.69 -5.68 -0.02
CA GLY A 29 2.37 -4.62 0.72
C GLY A 29 3.86 -4.56 0.40
N GLY A 30 4.52 -5.72 0.25
CA GLY A 30 5.91 -5.80 -0.21
C GLY A 30 6.11 -5.31 -1.65
N LEU A 31 5.18 -5.64 -2.56
CA LEU A 31 5.20 -5.14 -3.95
C LEU A 31 5.00 -3.62 -3.99
N VAL A 32 4.02 -3.10 -3.25
CA VAL A 32 3.78 -1.65 -3.15
C VAL A 32 4.99 -0.96 -2.51
N GLY A 33 5.54 -1.51 -1.44
CA GLY A 33 6.68 -0.94 -0.72
C GLY A 33 7.92 -0.75 -1.57
N ILE A 34 8.20 -1.62 -2.54
CA ILE A 34 9.37 -1.47 -3.44
C ILE A 34 9.09 -0.61 -4.67
N THR A 35 7.82 -0.34 -4.99
CA THR A 35 7.43 0.29 -6.27
C THR A 35 8.13 1.62 -6.53
N ALA A 36 8.27 2.48 -5.51
CA ALA A 36 8.84 3.82 -5.67
C ALA A 36 10.35 3.84 -5.96
N GLY A 37 11.08 2.78 -5.62
CA GLY A 37 12.53 2.70 -5.75
C GLY A 37 13.02 1.45 -6.50
N ALA A 38 12.15 0.78 -7.25
CA ALA A 38 12.46 -0.51 -7.86
C ALA A 38 13.63 -0.44 -8.86
N ASP A 39 13.88 0.72 -9.45
CA ASP A 39 14.94 1.01 -10.40
C ASP A 39 16.27 1.42 -9.74
N VAL A 40 16.25 1.74 -8.44
CA VAL A 40 17.40 2.31 -7.74
C VAL A 40 17.86 1.55 -6.50
N MET A 41 17.10 0.54 -6.08
CA MET A 41 17.39 -0.27 -4.89
C MET A 41 18.13 -1.55 -5.25
N SER A 42 19.09 -1.94 -4.42
CA SER A 42 19.75 -3.24 -4.57
C SER A 42 18.80 -4.39 -4.23
N VAL A 43 19.17 -5.62 -4.62
CA VAL A 43 18.42 -6.83 -4.25
C VAL A 43 18.27 -6.94 -2.73
N THR A 44 19.32 -6.61 -1.96
CA THR A 44 19.29 -6.66 -0.50
C THR A 44 18.32 -5.63 0.07
N ASP A 45 18.33 -4.40 -0.45
CA ASP A 45 17.42 -3.34 -0.01
C ASP A 45 15.97 -3.72 -0.31
N SER A 46 15.71 -4.30 -1.48
CA SER A 46 14.37 -4.76 -1.87
C SER A 46 13.80 -5.80 -0.90
N VAL A 47 14.65 -6.70 -0.38
CA VAL A 47 14.27 -7.70 0.61
C VAL A 47 13.90 -7.03 1.93
N ILE A 48 14.72 -6.09 2.40
CA ILE A 48 14.52 -5.36 3.66
C ILE A 48 13.28 -4.48 3.60
N ILE A 49 13.12 -3.68 2.54
CA ILE A 49 11.97 -2.79 2.33
C ILE A 49 10.68 -3.61 2.28
N GLY A 50 10.69 -4.72 1.54
CA GLY A 50 9.56 -5.64 1.49
C GLY A 50 9.24 -6.27 2.84
N ALA A 51 10.26 -6.68 3.61
CA ALA A 51 10.09 -7.22 4.96
C ALA A 51 9.43 -6.20 5.91
N ILE A 52 9.90 -4.95 5.90
CA ILE A 52 9.32 -3.88 6.72
C ILE A 52 7.88 -3.58 6.30
N ALA A 53 7.59 -3.52 4.99
CA ALA A 53 6.23 -3.36 4.49
C ALA A 53 5.30 -4.49 4.96
N GLY A 54 5.80 -5.74 4.95
CA GLY A 54 5.11 -6.91 5.48
C GLY A 54 4.80 -6.83 6.97
N ALA A 55 5.64 -6.18 7.78
CA ALA A 55 5.33 -5.91 9.18
C ALA A 55 4.29 -4.78 9.31
N ILE A 56 4.49 -3.67 8.59
CA ILE A 56 3.62 -2.49 8.62
C ILE A 56 2.18 -2.86 8.31
N ILE A 57 1.94 -3.68 7.29
CA ILE A 57 0.58 -3.99 6.86
C ILE A 57 -0.25 -4.70 7.94
N VAL A 58 0.37 -5.58 8.75
CA VAL A 58 -0.33 -6.27 9.85
C VAL A 58 -0.86 -5.25 10.85
N PHE A 59 -0.04 -4.28 11.23
CA PHE A 59 -0.44 -3.21 12.15
C PHE A 59 -1.42 -2.23 11.51
N ALA A 60 -1.24 -1.92 10.22
CA ALA A 60 -2.11 -1.01 9.48
C ALA A 60 -3.53 -1.57 9.38
N VAL A 61 -3.71 -2.82 8.94
CA VAL A 61 -5.03 -3.49 8.91
C VAL A 61 -5.66 -3.46 10.31
N SER A 62 -4.89 -3.87 11.32
CA SER A 62 -5.37 -3.90 12.71
C SER A 62 -5.81 -2.52 13.24
N LEU A 63 -5.14 -1.45 12.78
CA LEU A 63 -5.51 -0.08 13.12
C LEU A 63 -6.78 0.36 12.40
N ILE A 64 -6.90 0.09 11.09
CA ILE A 64 -8.08 0.41 10.28
C ILE A 64 -9.33 -0.29 10.84
N ASP A 65 -9.20 -1.57 11.20
CA ASP A 65 -10.27 -2.35 11.86
C ASP A 65 -10.66 -1.73 13.21
N LYS A 66 -9.66 -1.33 14.01
CA LYS A 66 -9.90 -0.69 15.32
C LYS A 66 -10.58 0.67 15.18
N LEU A 67 -10.30 1.40 14.10
CA LEU A 67 -10.95 2.66 13.76
C LEU A 67 -12.35 2.47 13.15
N ARG A 68 -12.77 1.22 12.89
CA ARG A 68 -14.05 0.87 12.26
C ARG A 68 -14.24 1.57 10.91
N LEU A 69 -13.16 1.69 10.16
CA LEU A 69 -13.18 2.15 8.78
C LEU A 69 -13.46 0.95 7.89
N ASP A 70 -14.47 1.07 7.05
CA ASP A 70 -14.90 0.01 6.13
C ASP A 70 -13.93 -0.04 4.92
N ASP A 71 -12.87 -0.84 5.04
CA ASP A 71 -11.87 -1.10 4.00
C ASP A 71 -11.92 -2.59 3.58
N PRO A 72 -12.92 -2.99 2.76
CA PRO A 72 -13.25 -4.40 2.53
C PRO A 72 -12.14 -5.20 1.84
N VAL A 73 -11.20 -4.53 1.17
CA VAL A 73 -10.10 -5.16 0.43
C VAL A 73 -8.72 -4.84 1.02
N GLY A 74 -8.66 -4.10 2.13
CA GLY A 74 -7.40 -3.67 2.75
C GLY A 74 -6.60 -2.67 1.91
N ALA A 75 -7.26 -1.90 1.04
CA ALA A 75 -6.60 -0.97 0.12
C ALA A 75 -5.85 0.14 0.86
N ILE A 76 -6.37 0.61 2.00
CA ILE A 76 -5.70 1.64 2.80
C ILE A 76 -4.41 1.06 3.41
N ALA A 77 -4.46 -0.14 3.97
CA ALA A 77 -3.28 -0.78 4.55
C ALA A 77 -2.22 -1.13 3.49
N VAL A 78 -2.64 -1.70 2.35
CA VAL A 78 -1.73 -2.08 1.25
C VAL A 78 -1.16 -0.85 0.55
N HIS A 79 -2.02 0.05 0.04
CA HIS A 79 -1.57 1.11 -0.85
C HIS A 79 -1.16 2.38 -0.12
N LEU A 80 -1.91 2.81 0.90
CA LEU A 80 -1.56 4.04 1.62
C LEU A 80 -0.40 3.79 2.58
N ALA A 81 -0.54 2.85 3.53
CA ALA A 81 0.49 2.66 4.55
C ALA A 81 1.81 2.12 3.97
N CYS A 82 1.75 1.06 3.15
CA CYS A 82 2.97 0.54 2.53
C CYS A 82 3.52 1.45 1.42
N GLY A 83 2.66 2.22 0.73
CA GLY A 83 3.08 3.21 -0.27
C GLY A 83 3.84 4.37 0.35
N ILE A 84 3.34 4.92 1.47
CA ILE A 84 4.07 5.94 2.25
C ILE A 84 5.43 5.40 2.69
N TRP A 85 5.46 4.18 3.24
CA TRP A 85 6.72 3.53 3.61
C TRP A 85 7.67 3.40 2.42
N GLY A 86 7.20 2.90 1.28
CA GLY A 86 8.01 2.69 0.09
C GLY A 86 8.63 3.98 -0.44
N THR A 87 7.85 5.05 -0.55
CA THR A 87 8.34 6.37 -0.98
C THR A 87 9.37 6.93 0.01
N LEU A 88 9.13 6.81 1.31
CA LEU A 88 10.11 7.25 2.31
C LEU A 88 11.37 6.38 2.31
N ALA A 89 11.24 5.08 2.03
CA ALA A 89 12.36 4.15 1.93
C ALA A 89 13.31 4.53 0.78
N VAL A 90 12.82 5.12 -0.31
CA VAL A 90 13.67 5.74 -1.36
C VAL A 90 14.65 6.73 -0.74
N GLY A 91 14.18 7.59 0.14
CA GLY A 91 15.00 8.59 0.81
C GLY A 91 15.95 8.07 1.87
N ILE A 92 15.74 6.83 2.35
CA ILE A 92 16.53 6.20 3.43
C ILE A 92 17.58 5.25 2.85
N PHE A 93 17.16 4.36 1.95
CA PHE A 93 17.99 3.31 1.36
C PHE A 93 18.54 3.68 -0.01
N GLY A 94 17.91 4.64 -0.68
CA GLY A 94 18.22 4.93 -2.07
C GLY A 94 19.66 5.35 -2.23
N PHE A 95 20.16 6.29 -1.42
CA PHE A 95 21.46 6.91 -1.70
C PHE A 95 22.13 7.49 -0.45
N SER A 96 23.44 7.33 -0.40
CA SER A 96 24.33 8.26 0.28
C SER A 96 25.18 8.96 -0.78
N ALA A 97 25.53 10.23 -0.58
CA ALA A 97 26.51 10.89 -1.44
C ALA A 97 27.84 10.12 -1.33
N ALA A 98 28.15 9.26 -2.29
CA ALA A 98 29.45 8.62 -2.35
C ALA A 98 30.39 9.45 -3.21
N THR A 99 31.26 10.13 -2.47
CA THR A 99 32.49 10.82 -2.82
C THR A 99 33.45 10.00 -3.70
N ASN A 100 33.07 9.60 -4.91
CA ASN A 100 34.09 9.49 -5.94
C ASN A 100 34.59 10.93 -6.25
N ASP A 101 35.81 11.07 -6.75
CA ASP A 101 36.43 12.39 -7.01
C ASP A 101 35.62 13.27 -8.00
N GLU A 102 34.55 12.71 -8.58
CA GLU A 102 33.63 13.31 -9.55
C GLU A 102 32.24 13.70 -8.97
N GLY A 103 31.93 13.38 -7.70
CA GLY A 103 30.69 13.79 -7.03
C GLY A 103 29.41 13.07 -7.50
N SER A 104 29.53 11.82 -7.96
CA SER A 104 28.40 10.97 -8.36
C SER A 104 27.61 10.44 -7.15
N TYR A 105 26.37 10.04 -7.38
CA TYR A 105 25.50 9.46 -6.38
C TYR A 105 25.32 7.98 -6.67
N VAL A 106 25.55 7.16 -5.64
CA VAL A 106 25.52 5.71 -5.75
C VAL A 106 24.46 5.12 -4.84
N ASN A 107 23.90 3.99 -5.27
CA ASN A 107 23.03 3.18 -4.42
C ASN A 107 23.84 2.41 -3.37
N ALA A 108 23.16 1.67 -2.48
CA ALA A 108 23.81 0.87 -1.44
C ALA A 108 24.81 -0.19 -1.99
N SER A 109 24.67 -0.59 -3.26
CA SER A 109 25.60 -1.49 -3.96
C SER A 109 26.78 -0.79 -4.65
N GLY A 110 26.85 0.54 -4.60
CA GLY A 110 27.93 1.32 -5.21
C GLY A 110 27.77 1.60 -6.71
N GLU A 111 26.60 1.31 -7.29
CA GLU A 111 26.30 1.63 -8.69
C GLU A 111 25.92 3.10 -8.81
N VAL A 112 26.42 3.78 -9.85
CA VAL A 112 26.08 5.19 -10.12
C VAL A 112 24.63 5.28 -10.60
N VAL A 113 23.82 6.05 -9.89
CA VAL A 113 22.39 6.19 -10.17
C VAL A 113 21.99 7.62 -10.51
N ALA A 114 22.78 8.61 -10.07
CA ALA A 114 22.68 9.98 -10.53
C ALA A 114 24.05 10.64 -10.61
N THR A 115 24.27 11.48 -11.62
CA THR A 115 25.53 12.23 -11.83
C THR A 115 25.34 13.74 -11.70
N VAL A 116 24.10 14.20 -11.46
CA VAL A 116 23.75 15.62 -11.30
C VAL A 116 23.12 15.86 -9.92
N SER A 117 23.53 16.94 -9.24
CA SER A 117 23.13 17.19 -7.85
C SER A 117 21.62 17.39 -7.67
N GLU A 118 20.91 17.85 -8.70
CA GLU A 118 19.45 18.06 -8.66
C GLU A 118 18.70 16.72 -8.60
N ALA A 119 19.15 15.72 -9.37
CA ALA A 119 18.59 14.37 -9.34
C ALA A 119 18.87 13.67 -8.01
N ALA A 120 19.98 13.99 -7.35
CA ALA A 120 20.25 13.42 -6.05
C ALA A 120 19.49 14.08 -4.90
N ASN A 121 19.28 15.39 -4.99
CA ASN A 121 18.40 16.08 -4.06
C ASN A 121 16.99 15.48 -4.14
N SER A 122 16.44 15.23 -5.33
CA SER A 122 15.10 14.64 -5.47
C SER A 122 14.98 13.24 -4.87
N LEU A 123 16.06 12.48 -4.79
CA LEU A 123 16.08 11.15 -4.19
C LEU A 123 16.33 11.15 -2.67
N SER A 124 16.69 12.30 -2.08
CA SER A 124 16.92 12.43 -0.65
C SER A 124 15.61 12.36 0.15
N PHE A 125 15.70 12.05 1.45
CA PHE A 125 14.54 11.89 2.33
C PHE A 125 13.57 13.08 2.34
N MET A 126 14.07 14.32 2.35
CA MET A 126 13.21 15.51 2.42
C MET A 126 12.29 15.64 1.18
N PRO A 127 12.77 15.55 -0.07
CA PRO A 127 11.86 15.57 -1.22
C PRO A 127 10.88 14.41 -1.28
N GLN A 128 11.26 13.20 -0.84
CA GLN A 128 10.33 12.08 -0.74
C GLN A 128 9.19 12.36 0.25
N LEU A 129 9.52 12.91 1.43
CA LEU A 129 8.54 13.34 2.42
C LEU A 129 7.61 14.44 1.87
N TYR A 130 8.17 15.46 1.22
CA TYR A 130 7.36 16.51 0.58
C TYR A 130 6.47 15.96 -0.52
N GLY A 131 6.95 14.98 -1.30
CA GLY A 131 6.16 14.27 -2.30
C GLY A 131 4.96 13.57 -1.67
N VAL A 132 5.18 12.76 -0.63
CA VAL A 132 4.10 12.08 0.12
C VAL A 132 3.05 13.07 0.61
N LEU A 133 3.47 14.19 1.21
CA LEU A 133 2.55 15.21 1.72
C LEU A 133 1.78 15.93 0.61
N ALA A 134 2.45 16.26 -0.49
CA ALA A 134 1.82 16.91 -1.64
C ALA A 134 0.76 16.02 -2.28
N TYR A 135 1.07 14.73 -2.51
CA TYR A 135 0.10 13.77 -3.02
C TYR A 135 -1.05 13.53 -2.03
N ALA A 136 -0.77 13.41 -0.73
CA ALA A 136 -1.82 13.27 0.28
C ALA A 136 -2.80 14.45 0.25
N ALA A 137 -2.30 15.69 0.16
CA ALA A 137 -3.14 16.88 0.08
C ALA A 137 -4.03 16.87 -1.18
N ILE A 138 -3.44 16.58 -2.34
CA ILE A 138 -4.19 16.51 -3.61
C ILE A 138 -5.23 15.39 -3.58
N CYS A 139 -4.87 14.19 -3.13
CA CYS A 139 -5.78 13.05 -3.05
C CYS A 139 -6.95 13.33 -2.10
N ILE A 140 -6.69 13.84 -0.89
CA ILE A 140 -7.76 14.15 0.07
C ILE A 140 -8.71 15.21 -0.49
N VAL A 141 -8.19 16.31 -1.05
CA VAL A 141 -9.00 17.40 -1.58
C VAL A 141 -9.81 16.95 -2.80
N SER A 142 -9.15 16.30 -3.76
CA SER A 142 -9.82 15.84 -4.99
C SER A 142 -10.85 14.75 -4.71
N SER A 143 -10.52 13.72 -3.91
CA SER A 143 -11.47 12.68 -3.52
C SER A 143 -12.66 13.27 -2.76
N PHE A 144 -12.44 14.21 -1.83
CA PHE A 144 -13.54 14.86 -1.12
C PHE A 144 -14.46 15.61 -2.08
N ILE A 145 -13.91 16.43 -2.98
CA ILE A 145 -14.71 17.20 -3.96
C ILE A 145 -15.51 16.25 -4.86
N ILE A 146 -14.85 15.23 -5.42
CA ILE A 146 -15.49 14.27 -6.33
C ILE A 146 -16.61 13.51 -5.61
N LEU A 147 -16.32 12.91 -4.44
CA LEU A 147 -17.31 12.14 -3.69
C LEU A 147 -18.44 13.02 -3.17
N PHE A 148 -18.17 14.27 -2.78
CA PHE A 148 -19.20 15.21 -2.35
C PHE A 148 -20.14 15.61 -3.49
N ILE A 149 -19.60 15.91 -4.68
CA ILE A 149 -20.40 16.22 -5.87
C ILE A 149 -21.26 15.01 -6.24
N LEU A 150 -20.66 13.82 -6.35
CA LEU A 150 -21.40 12.59 -6.67
C LEU A 150 -22.51 12.33 -5.65
N LYS A 151 -22.24 12.52 -4.35
CA LYS A 151 -23.24 12.38 -3.30
C LYS A 151 -24.41 13.35 -3.45
N LYS A 152 -24.21 14.54 -4.02
CA LYS A 152 -25.25 15.56 -4.19
C LYS A 152 -26.02 15.46 -5.51
N THR A 153 -25.40 14.90 -6.55
CA THR A 153 -26.02 14.83 -7.88
C THR A 153 -26.67 13.49 -8.17
N VAL A 154 -25.93 12.39 -8.02
CA VAL A 154 -26.36 11.04 -8.43
C VAL A 154 -26.55 10.07 -7.26
N GLY A 155 -25.86 10.32 -6.14
CA GLY A 155 -25.73 9.35 -5.05
C GLY A 155 -24.59 8.35 -5.32
N ILE A 156 -23.91 7.91 -4.26
CA ILE A 156 -22.75 6.98 -4.35
C ILE A 156 -23.01 5.62 -3.71
N ARG A 157 -24.03 5.50 -2.87
CA ARG A 157 -24.37 4.28 -2.14
C ARG A 157 -25.79 3.89 -2.54
N VAL A 158 -25.98 2.60 -2.80
CA VAL A 158 -27.29 2.00 -3.06
C VAL A 158 -28.19 2.12 -1.82
N SER A 159 -29.48 1.84 -1.99
CA SER A 159 -30.39 1.81 -0.84
C SER A 159 -30.05 0.65 0.11
N GLU A 160 -30.35 0.80 1.40
CA GLU A 160 -30.07 -0.25 2.41
C GLU A 160 -30.75 -1.59 2.05
N LYS A 161 -31.93 -1.55 1.42
CA LYS A 161 -32.61 -2.74 0.94
C LYS A 161 -31.82 -3.46 -0.16
N GLU A 162 -31.33 -2.71 -1.15
CA GLU A 162 -30.51 -3.26 -2.24
C GLU A 162 -29.16 -3.77 -1.72
N GLU A 163 -28.58 -3.09 -0.72
CA GLU A 163 -27.35 -3.51 -0.07
C GLU A 163 -27.51 -4.87 0.64
N LEU A 164 -28.64 -5.08 1.34
CA LEU A 164 -28.94 -6.31 2.06
C LEU A 164 -29.33 -7.48 1.13
N GLU A 165 -30.10 -7.20 0.07
CA GLU A 165 -30.53 -8.22 -0.89
C GLU A 165 -29.44 -8.59 -1.92
N GLY A 166 -28.38 -7.79 -2.02
CA GLY A 166 -27.21 -8.01 -2.87
C GLY A 166 -27.30 -7.31 -4.23
N LEU A 167 -26.21 -6.64 -4.63
CA LEU A 167 -26.19 -5.83 -5.86
C LEU A 167 -26.34 -6.65 -7.14
N ASP A 168 -25.89 -7.91 -7.16
CA ASP A 168 -25.99 -8.78 -8.36
C ASP A 168 -27.45 -8.90 -8.85
N LYS A 169 -28.39 -9.03 -7.91
CA LYS A 169 -29.82 -9.18 -8.23
C LYS A 169 -30.42 -7.89 -8.81
N TYR A 170 -30.00 -6.73 -8.32
CA TYR A 170 -30.54 -5.43 -8.70
C TYR A 170 -29.89 -4.83 -9.94
N GLU A 171 -28.57 -4.96 -10.07
CA GLU A 171 -27.78 -4.40 -11.17
C GLU A 171 -27.66 -5.36 -12.36
N HIS A 172 -27.68 -6.68 -12.10
CA HIS A 172 -27.42 -7.70 -13.13
C HIS A 172 -28.56 -8.71 -13.31
N GLY A 173 -29.62 -8.64 -12.49
CA GLY A 173 -30.80 -9.51 -12.62
C GLY A 173 -30.49 -10.99 -12.41
N MET A 174 -29.35 -11.31 -11.79
CA MET A 174 -28.87 -12.67 -11.60
C MET A 174 -28.20 -12.80 -10.22
N ASN A 175 -28.11 -14.02 -9.71
CA ASN A 175 -27.26 -14.30 -8.55
C ASN A 175 -25.90 -14.79 -9.07
N ALA A 176 -24.79 -14.21 -8.60
CA ALA A 176 -23.44 -14.62 -9.04
C ALA A 176 -23.12 -16.07 -8.67
N TYR A 177 -23.73 -16.58 -7.59
CA TYR A 177 -23.64 -17.96 -7.17
C TYR A 177 -25.03 -18.59 -7.24
N SER A 178 -25.14 -19.75 -7.91
CA SER A 178 -26.31 -20.61 -7.77
C SER A 178 -26.46 -21.01 -6.31
N ASP A 179 -27.68 -21.01 -5.79
CA ASP A 179 -28.01 -21.29 -4.39
C ASP A 179 -27.64 -22.75 -4.03
N PHE A 180 -26.37 -23.00 -3.77
CA PHE A 180 -25.85 -24.24 -3.19
C PHE A 180 -25.88 -24.18 -1.66
N ARG A 181 -26.86 -23.48 -1.08
CA ARG A 181 -27.27 -23.77 0.29
C ARG A 181 -27.92 -25.16 0.26
N MET A 182 -27.07 -26.16 0.42
CA MET A 182 -27.44 -27.50 0.85
C MET A 182 -28.38 -27.34 2.04
N ASN A 183 -29.66 -27.63 1.83
CA ASN A 183 -30.67 -27.98 2.84
C ASN A 183 -30.49 -27.34 4.22
N GLU A 184 -30.99 -26.12 4.42
CA GLU A 184 -31.48 -25.71 5.73
C GLU A 184 -33.00 -25.88 5.73
N HIS A 185 -33.41 -27.09 6.16
CA HIS A 185 -34.68 -27.32 6.83
C HIS A 185 -34.58 -26.91 8.29
#